data_AF-A0A1G4JJT4-F1
#
_entry.id   AF-A0A1G4JJT4-F1
#
_cell.length_a   1.000
_cell.length_b   1.000
_cell.length_c   1.000
_cell.angle_alpha   90.00
_cell.angle_beta   90.00
_cell.angle_gamma   90.00
#
_symmetry.space_group_name_H-M   'P 1'
#
loop_
_entity.id
_entity.type
_entity.pdbx_description
1 polymer ?
#
loop_
_entity_poly.entity_id
_entity_poly.type
_entity_poly.pdbx_seq_one_letter_code
_entity_poly.pdbx_strand_id
1 'polypeptide(L)'
;MAVQKIIRKKSKAKVDPLARQKVVWTIGHCLTLGLGVIYALFYLYQCLTSYRYRSWKTLFLIAKPPHNKPTTWSRWLWRLMPQLTYRLSLVGVLASHAVTSYQNWSTLNPSWYDLLSKENFQSILIATLWLFSRASLFKLVPFVLISFLHLTVKDHTENAQEVEEEKSKDVKPADTTATILHIIAYSELIVAVALIFDTLTLRDGTAGFVLVLYMSVYWLRLNFSPYAQETLLRLVLKADKNVPPKYEPQWKEVKQFLYLRMGESWKRQNSVKTN
;
A
#
# COMPACT_ATOMS: atom_id res chain seq x y z
N MET A 1 -42.21 -45.83 -33.30
CA MET A 1 -41.62 -44.46 -33.36
C MET A 1 -40.72 -44.28 -32.14
N ALA A 2 -39.42 -44.11 -32.33
CA ALA A 2 -38.49 -43.92 -31.23
C ALA A 2 -38.53 -42.46 -30.75
N VAL A 3 -38.91 -42.23 -29.50
CA VAL A 3 -38.91 -40.90 -28.88
C VAL A 3 -37.45 -40.50 -28.61
N GLN A 4 -36.89 -39.62 -29.44
CA GLN A 4 -35.58 -39.02 -29.19
C GLN A 4 -35.64 -38.21 -27.88
N LYS A 5 -34.88 -38.67 -26.89
CA LYS A 5 -34.70 -37.98 -25.61
C LYS A 5 -33.80 -36.76 -25.85
N ILE A 6 -34.39 -35.59 -26.04
CA ILE A 6 -33.66 -34.32 -26.20
C ILE A 6 -33.00 -33.99 -24.86
N ILE A 7 -31.69 -34.27 -24.74
CA ILE A 7 -30.89 -33.85 -23.59
C ILE A 7 -30.68 -32.34 -23.68
N ARG A 8 -31.54 -31.56 -22.99
CA ARG A 8 -31.33 -30.12 -22.84
C ARG A 8 -30.11 -29.91 -21.93
N LYS A 9 -29.07 -29.27 -22.46
CA LYS A 9 -27.91 -28.81 -21.68
C LYS A 9 -28.41 -27.90 -20.56
N LYS A 10 -28.22 -28.28 -19.28
CA LYS A 10 -28.53 -27.42 -18.13
C LYS A 10 -27.89 -26.05 -18.38
N SER A 11 -28.69 -24.98 -18.37
CA SER A 11 -28.17 -23.62 -18.45
C SER A 11 -27.14 -23.45 -17.34
N LYS A 12 -25.93 -23.00 -17.67
CA LYS A 12 -24.88 -22.76 -16.67
C LYS A 12 -25.49 -21.91 -15.55
N ALA A 13 -25.44 -22.39 -14.31
CA ALA A 13 -25.93 -21.65 -13.17
C ALA A 13 -25.31 -20.24 -13.21
N LYS A 14 -26.16 -19.21 -13.08
CA LYS A 14 -25.74 -17.81 -13.12
C LYS A 14 -24.80 -17.59 -11.94
N VAL A 15 -23.48 -17.61 -12.20
CA VAL A 15 -22.48 -17.48 -11.14
C VAL A 15 -22.67 -16.13 -10.47
N ASP A 16 -22.79 -16.13 -9.15
CA ASP A 16 -22.97 -14.92 -8.36
C ASP A 16 -21.79 -13.95 -8.61
N PRO A 17 -22.04 -12.73 -9.14
CA PRO A 17 -20.99 -11.76 -9.38
C PRO A 17 -20.23 -11.38 -8.10
N LEU A 18 -20.88 -11.39 -6.94
CA LEU A 18 -20.25 -11.06 -5.66
C LEU A 18 -19.24 -12.12 -5.24
N ALA A 19 -19.56 -13.40 -5.44
CA ALA A 19 -18.63 -14.50 -5.17
C ALA A 19 -17.36 -14.38 -6.02
N ARG A 20 -17.49 -14.03 -7.30
CA ARG A 20 -16.33 -13.80 -8.18
C ARG A 20 -15.48 -12.63 -7.72
N GLN A 21 -16.10 -11.52 -7.32
CA GLN A 21 -15.40 -10.34 -6.81
C GLN A 21 -14.64 -10.67 -5.52
N LYS A 22 -15.25 -11.40 -4.58
CA LYS A 22 -14.58 -11.87 -3.35
C LYS A 22 -13.35 -12.73 -3.64
N VAL A 23 -13.44 -13.61 -4.64
CA VAL A 23 -12.30 -14.44 -5.07
C VAL A 23 -11.18 -13.58 -5.64
N VAL A 24 -11.49 -12.65 -6.56
CA VAL A 24 -10.48 -11.74 -7.13
C VAL A 24 -9.84 -10.86 -6.05
N TRP A 25 -10.64 -10.35 -5.12
CA TRP A 25 -10.17 -9.55 -3.98
C TRP A 25 -9.22 -10.35 -3.09
N THR A 26 -9.58 -11.59 -2.74
CA THR A 26 -8.75 -12.46 -1.90
C THR A 26 -7.44 -12.82 -2.62
N ILE A 27 -7.52 -13.21 -3.89
CA ILE A 27 -6.33 -13.50 -4.71
C ILE A 27 -5.42 -12.27 -4.78
N GLY A 28 -5.98 -11.07 -4.97
CA GLY A 28 -5.21 -9.83 -5.03
C GLY A 28 -4.39 -9.58 -3.76
N HIS A 29 -4.99 -9.71 -2.58
CA HIS A 29 -4.28 -9.55 -1.31
C HIS A 29 -3.28 -10.67 -1.03
N CYS A 30 -3.63 -11.93 -1.31
CA CYS A 30 -2.70 -13.06 -1.17
C CYS A 30 -1.49 -12.92 -2.10
N LEU A 31 -1.71 -12.46 -3.33
CA LEU A 31 -0.67 -12.24 -4.33
C LEU A 31 0.22 -11.06 -3.91
N THR A 32 -0.35 -9.98 -3.41
CA THR A 32 0.39 -8.84 -2.87
C THR A 32 1.30 -9.28 -1.72
N LEU A 33 0.75 -10.00 -0.75
CA LEU A 33 1.46 -10.44 0.45
C LEU A 33 2.54 -11.49 0.11
N GLY A 34 2.17 -12.56 -0.59
CA GLY A 34 3.08 -13.65 -0.94
C GLY A 34 4.23 -13.18 -1.81
N LEU A 35 3.93 -12.51 -2.94
CA LEU A 35 4.98 -12.03 -3.84
C LEU A 35 5.77 -10.85 -3.24
N GLY A 36 5.13 -10.04 -2.40
CA GLY A 36 5.78 -8.97 -1.65
C GLY A 36 6.84 -9.50 -0.68
N VAL A 37 6.51 -10.56 0.07
CA VAL A 37 7.46 -11.24 0.97
C VAL A 37 8.59 -11.88 0.18
N ILE A 38 8.28 -12.58 -0.92
CA ILE A 38 9.30 -13.17 -1.78
C ILE A 38 10.26 -12.09 -2.31
N TYR A 39 9.73 -10.95 -2.78
CA TYR A 39 10.55 -9.82 -3.21
C TYR A 39 11.42 -9.27 -2.07
N ALA A 40 10.88 -9.15 -0.86
CA ALA A 40 11.65 -8.72 0.31
C ALA A 40 12.82 -9.66 0.61
N LEU A 41 12.62 -10.97 0.52
CA LEU A 41 13.68 -11.97 0.68
C LEU A 41 14.77 -11.83 -0.39
N PHE A 42 14.39 -11.64 -1.65
CA PHE A 42 15.35 -11.37 -2.73
C PHE A 42 16.14 -10.08 -2.50
N TYR A 43 15.47 -9.01 -2.06
CA TYR A 43 16.09 -7.73 -1.76
C TYR A 43 17.10 -7.85 -0.60
N LEU A 44 16.72 -8.54 0.47
CA LEU A 44 17.61 -8.80 1.61
C LEU A 44 18.80 -9.66 1.22
N TYR A 45 18.58 -10.73 0.46
CA TYR A 45 19.64 -11.57 -0.08
C TYR A 45 20.62 -10.74 -0.93
N GLN A 46 20.11 -9.87 -1.79
CA GLN A 46 20.94 -8.99 -2.62
C GLN A 46 21.70 -7.98 -1.77
N CYS A 47 21.11 -7.43 -0.71
CA CYS A 47 21.78 -6.52 0.22
C CYS A 47 22.93 -7.22 0.97
N LEU A 48 22.67 -8.40 1.53
CA LEU A 48 23.64 -9.22 2.27
C LEU A 48 24.81 -9.68 1.38
N THR A 49 24.51 -10.14 0.16
CA THR A 49 25.54 -10.55 -0.79
C THR A 49 26.31 -9.35 -1.33
N SER A 50 25.65 -8.22 -1.58
CA SER A 50 26.33 -6.98 -1.96
C SER A 50 27.31 -6.53 -0.88
N TYR A 51 26.95 -6.62 0.40
CA TYR A 51 27.84 -6.31 1.52
C TYR A 51 29.07 -7.25 1.56
N ARG A 52 28.87 -8.54 1.26
CA ARG A 52 29.95 -9.53 1.21
C ARG A 52 30.94 -9.29 0.06
N TYR A 53 30.51 -8.71 -1.05
CA TYR A 53 31.34 -8.50 -2.24
C TYR A 53 31.71 -7.02 -2.52
N ARG A 54 31.19 -6.06 -1.76
CA ARG A 54 31.40 -4.61 -1.95
C ARG A 54 31.94 -3.99 -0.66
N SER A 55 33.24 -3.69 -0.63
CA SER A 55 33.83 -2.97 0.51
C SER A 55 33.19 -1.60 0.67
N TRP A 56 33.08 -1.07 1.89
CA TRP A 56 32.44 0.23 2.16
C TRP A 56 33.04 1.37 1.32
N LYS A 57 34.30 1.25 0.91
CA LYS A 57 34.99 2.18 0.00
C LYS A 57 34.37 2.23 -1.40
N THR A 58 33.83 1.11 -1.89
CA THR A 58 33.17 1.01 -3.20
C THR A 58 31.67 1.35 -3.18
N LEU A 59 31.12 1.68 -2.02
CA LEU A 59 29.73 2.11 -1.86
C LEU A 59 29.56 3.59 -2.26
N PHE A 60 30.60 4.40 -2.05
CA PHE A 60 30.66 5.81 -2.43
C PHE A 60 31.25 6.08 -3.82
N LEU A 61 32.05 5.14 -4.34
CA LEU A 61 32.48 5.18 -5.73
C LEU A 61 31.35 4.59 -6.59
N ILE A 62 30.83 5.39 -7.53
CA ILE A 62 29.82 5.05 -8.54
C ILE A 62 30.44 4.08 -9.57
N ALA A 63 31.03 2.98 -9.10
CA ALA A 63 31.47 1.90 -9.95
C ALA A 63 30.21 1.15 -10.40
N LYS A 64 29.90 1.24 -11.70
CA LYS A 64 28.89 0.40 -12.33
C LYS A 64 29.32 -1.06 -12.13
N PRO A 65 28.44 -1.95 -11.62
CA PRO A 65 28.81 -3.34 -11.41
C PRO A 65 29.25 -3.97 -12.75
N PRO A 66 30.27 -4.84 -12.75
CA PRO A 66 30.70 -5.53 -13.96
C PRO A 66 29.54 -6.31 -14.57
N HIS A 67 29.32 -6.14 -15.87
CA HIS A 67 28.21 -6.74 -16.59
C HIS A 67 28.46 -8.22 -16.85
N ASN A 68 28.24 -9.06 -15.83
CA ASN A 68 28.33 -10.51 -15.98
C ASN A 68 27.11 -11.01 -16.76
N LYS A 69 27.31 -11.45 -18.01
CA LYS A 69 26.27 -12.07 -18.82
C LYS A 69 25.86 -13.42 -18.19
N PRO A 70 24.56 -13.72 -18.03
CA PRO A 70 24.14 -15.00 -17.48
C PRO A 70 24.52 -16.11 -18.47
N THR A 71 25.29 -17.10 -18.01
CA THR A 71 25.73 -18.25 -18.82
C THR A 71 24.66 -19.32 -18.98
N THR A 72 23.62 -19.30 -18.13
CA THR A 72 22.53 -20.29 -18.13
C THR A 72 21.17 -19.62 -18.04
N TRP A 73 20.15 -20.25 -18.64
CA TRP A 73 18.76 -19.79 -18.56
C TRP A 73 18.23 -19.70 -17.12
N SER A 74 18.68 -20.60 -16.23
CA SER A 74 18.33 -20.56 -14.81
C SER A 74 18.84 -19.30 -14.10
N ARG A 75 20.08 -18.87 -14.38
CA ARG A 75 20.63 -17.61 -13.85
C ARG A 75 19.94 -16.38 -14.43
N TRP A 76 19.51 -16.46 -15.69
CA TRP A 76 18.70 -15.41 -16.32
C TRP A 76 17.34 -15.29 -15.63
N LEU A 77 16.65 -16.41 -15.39
CA LEU A 77 15.36 -16.43 -14.70
C LEU A 77 15.48 -15.89 -13.27
N TRP A 78 16.50 -16.33 -12.52
CA TRP A 78 16.78 -15.84 -11.16
C TRP A 78 17.02 -14.32 -11.11
N ARG A 79 17.64 -13.76 -12.15
CA ARG A 79 17.85 -12.30 -12.26
C ARG A 79 16.55 -11.53 -12.54
N LEU A 80 15.60 -12.13 -13.23
CA LEU A 80 14.30 -11.53 -13.52
C LEU A 80 13.28 -11.68 -12.40
N MET A 81 13.43 -12.72 -11.55
CA MET A 81 12.50 -13.01 -10.47
C MET A 81 12.17 -11.82 -9.58
N PRO A 82 13.13 -11.02 -9.05
CA PRO A 82 12.81 -9.88 -8.19
C PRO A 82 11.94 -8.83 -8.88
N GLN A 83 12.19 -8.55 -10.17
CA GLN A 83 11.39 -7.57 -10.91
C GLN A 83 9.99 -8.10 -11.20
N LEU A 84 9.87 -9.40 -11.49
CA LEU A 84 8.58 -10.04 -11.74
C LEU A 84 7.73 -10.08 -10.47
N THR A 85 8.29 -10.51 -9.34
CA THR A 85 7.56 -10.61 -8.07
C THR A 85 7.12 -9.25 -7.55
N TYR A 86 7.97 -8.22 -7.70
CA TYR A 86 7.60 -6.83 -7.39
C TYR A 86 6.40 -6.34 -8.22
N ARG A 87 6.47 -6.49 -9.55
CA ARG A 87 5.41 -6.00 -10.45
C ARG A 87 4.11 -6.78 -10.27
N LEU A 88 4.19 -8.10 -10.12
CA LEU A 88 3.01 -8.92 -9.86
C LEU A 88 2.38 -8.55 -8.52
N SER A 89 3.17 -8.35 -7.44
CA SER A 89 2.64 -7.87 -6.15
C SER A 89 1.82 -6.58 -6.32
N LEU A 90 2.30 -5.61 -7.11
CA LEU A 90 1.55 -4.37 -7.42
C LEU A 90 0.27 -4.64 -8.24
N VAL A 91 0.30 -5.58 -9.18
CA VAL A 91 -0.92 -6.00 -9.89
C VAL A 91 -1.95 -6.60 -8.92
N GLY A 92 -1.50 -7.31 -7.89
CA GLY A 92 -2.34 -7.78 -6.78
C GLY A 92 -3.04 -6.63 -6.05
N VAL A 93 -2.29 -5.57 -5.72
CA VAL A 93 -2.83 -4.35 -5.10
C VAL A 93 -3.87 -3.69 -6.00
N LEU A 94 -3.56 -3.54 -7.28
CA LEU A 94 -4.50 -2.96 -8.24
C LEU A 94 -5.80 -3.78 -8.31
N ALA A 95 -5.69 -5.11 -8.36
CA ALA A 95 -6.86 -5.99 -8.42
C ALA A 95 -7.74 -5.89 -7.16
N SER A 96 -7.15 -5.98 -5.96
CA SER A 96 -7.93 -5.95 -4.72
C SER A 96 -8.59 -4.58 -4.49
N HIS A 97 -7.83 -3.48 -4.61
CA HIS A 97 -8.36 -2.15 -4.42
C HIS A 97 -9.33 -1.73 -5.53
N ALA A 98 -9.15 -2.20 -6.78
CA ALA A 98 -10.12 -1.97 -7.84
C ALA A 98 -11.45 -2.67 -7.57
N VAL A 99 -11.43 -3.91 -7.04
CA VAL A 99 -12.67 -4.60 -6.63
C VAL A 99 -13.38 -3.84 -5.52
N THR A 100 -12.68 -3.42 -4.47
CA THR A 100 -13.28 -2.65 -3.37
C THR A 100 -13.82 -1.30 -3.87
N SER A 101 -13.09 -0.61 -4.75
CA SER A 101 -13.56 0.63 -5.36
C SER A 101 -14.79 0.40 -6.21
N TYR A 102 -14.80 -0.64 -7.04
CA TYR A 102 -15.95 -1.01 -7.88
C TYR A 102 -17.17 -1.34 -7.02
N GLN A 103 -17.02 -2.11 -5.94
CA GLN A 103 -18.14 -2.44 -5.04
C GLN A 103 -18.75 -1.19 -4.41
N ASN A 104 -17.91 -0.28 -3.92
CA ASN A 104 -18.38 0.96 -3.28
C ASN A 104 -19.12 1.89 -4.25
N TRP A 105 -18.77 1.86 -5.53
CA TRP A 105 -19.25 2.83 -6.52
C TRP A 105 -20.08 2.21 -7.65
N SER A 106 -20.31 0.91 -7.68
CA SER A 106 -21.05 0.27 -8.78
C SER A 106 -22.50 0.75 -8.91
N THR A 107 -23.09 1.23 -7.81
CA THR A 107 -24.48 1.71 -7.73
C THR A 107 -24.59 3.23 -7.64
N LEU A 108 -23.47 3.92 -7.44
CA LEU A 108 -23.39 5.36 -7.28
C LEU A 108 -22.65 5.92 -8.50
N ASN A 109 -23.04 7.06 -9.06
CA ASN A 109 -22.26 7.71 -10.12
C ASN A 109 -21.34 8.77 -9.47
N PRO A 110 -20.14 8.39 -8.95
CA PRO A 110 -19.30 9.34 -8.23
C PRO A 110 -18.72 10.41 -9.15
N SER A 111 -18.55 11.60 -8.60
CA SER A 111 -17.69 12.60 -9.22
C SER A 111 -16.20 12.21 -9.05
N TRP A 112 -15.33 12.80 -9.87
CA TRP A 112 -13.88 12.61 -9.73
C TRP A 112 -13.34 12.99 -8.34
N TYR A 113 -13.93 13.99 -7.70
CA TYR A 113 -13.56 14.43 -6.35
C TYR A 113 -13.91 13.37 -5.30
N ASP A 114 -15.05 12.70 -5.46
CA ASP A 114 -15.48 11.65 -4.54
C ASP A 114 -14.53 10.45 -4.62
N LEU A 115 -14.11 10.08 -5.83
CA LEU A 115 -13.10 9.03 -6.03
C LEU A 115 -11.76 9.40 -5.38
N LEU A 116 -11.24 10.61 -5.67
CA LEU A 116 -9.97 11.11 -5.13
C LEU A 116 -9.95 11.21 -3.60
N SER A 117 -11.11 11.39 -2.97
CA SER A 117 -11.22 11.44 -1.51
C SER A 117 -11.02 10.07 -0.84
N LYS A 118 -11.21 8.96 -1.56
CA LYS A 118 -11.16 7.61 -0.97
C LYS A 118 -9.75 7.03 -0.98
N GLU A 119 -9.35 6.48 0.16
CA GLU A 119 -8.04 5.84 0.35
C GLU A 119 -7.78 4.70 -0.63
N ASN A 120 -8.80 3.91 -1.00
CA ASN A 120 -8.66 2.84 -1.99
C ASN A 120 -8.26 3.37 -3.37
N PHE A 121 -8.85 4.48 -3.81
CA PHE A 121 -8.52 5.07 -5.11
C PHE A 121 -7.13 5.72 -5.08
N GLN A 122 -6.80 6.42 -3.98
CA GLN A 122 -5.45 6.94 -3.75
C GLN A 122 -4.40 5.81 -3.78
N SER A 123 -4.73 4.64 -3.22
CA SER A 123 -3.87 3.45 -3.24
C SER A 123 -3.66 2.89 -4.66
N ILE A 124 -4.71 2.90 -5.50
CA ILE A 124 -4.60 2.55 -6.93
C ILE A 124 -3.67 3.52 -7.66
N LEU A 125 -3.80 4.83 -7.41
CA LEU A 125 -2.93 5.85 -8.02
C LEU A 125 -1.47 5.62 -7.63
N ILE A 126 -1.19 5.40 -6.34
CA ILE A 126 0.15 5.13 -5.82
C ILE A 126 0.71 3.81 -6.40
N ALA A 127 -0.09 2.74 -6.44
CA ALA A 127 0.34 1.46 -6.99
C ALA A 127 0.65 1.56 -8.50
N THR A 128 -0.15 2.34 -9.24
CA THR A 128 0.10 2.64 -10.66
C THR A 128 1.40 3.41 -10.84
N LEU A 129 1.65 4.44 -10.01
CA LEU A 129 2.91 5.17 -10.00
C LEU A 129 4.10 4.24 -9.74
N TRP A 130 3.95 3.27 -8.83
CA TRP A 130 5.00 2.29 -8.53
C TRP A 130 5.28 1.32 -9.66
N LEU A 131 4.25 0.92 -10.41
CA LEU A 131 4.38 -0.01 -11.53
C LEU A 131 5.33 0.53 -12.62
N PHE A 132 5.29 1.84 -12.87
CA PHE A 132 6.14 2.53 -13.85
C PHE A 132 7.44 3.08 -13.26
N SER A 133 7.58 3.08 -11.94
CA SER A 133 8.80 3.52 -11.26
C SER A 133 9.80 2.37 -11.03
N ARG A 134 11.01 2.71 -10.56
CA ARG A 134 11.98 1.71 -10.12
C ARG A 134 11.46 0.90 -8.93
N ALA A 135 11.71 -0.41 -8.97
CA ALA A 135 11.39 -1.32 -7.87
C ALA A 135 12.16 -0.95 -6.59
N SER A 136 11.44 -0.82 -5.49
CA SER A 136 12.01 -0.53 -4.16
C SER A 136 11.16 -1.22 -3.10
N LEU A 137 11.82 -1.79 -2.09
CA LEU A 137 11.15 -2.49 -0.99
C LEU A 137 10.26 -1.54 -0.20
N PHE A 138 10.75 -0.33 0.09
CA PHE A 138 10.02 0.66 0.90
C PHE A 138 8.65 0.98 0.29
N LYS A 139 8.56 1.11 -1.03
CA LYS A 139 7.30 1.39 -1.75
C LYS A 139 6.23 0.31 -1.56
N LEU A 140 6.65 -0.92 -1.28
CA LEU A 140 5.79 -2.10 -1.23
C LEU A 140 5.34 -2.42 0.22
N VAL A 141 6.12 -2.01 1.21
CA VAL A 141 5.84 -2.24 2.65
C VAL A 141 4.43 -1.78 3.05
N PRO A 142 3.96 -0.55 2.73
CA PRO A 142 2.60 -0.13 3.10
C PRO A 142 1.53 -1.08 2.56
N PHE A 143 1.67 -1.54 1.30
CA PHE A 143 0.69 -2.42 0.66
C PHE A 143 0.69 -3.84 1.22
N VAL A 144 1.85 -4.36 1.63
CA VAL A 144 1.92 -5.66 2.31
C VAL A 144 1.25 -5.60 3.67
N LEU A 145 1.50 -4.53 4.44
CA LEU A 145 0.86 -4.33 5.74
C LEU A 145 -0.66 -4.15 5.62
N ILE A 146 -1.11 -3.38 4.64
CA ILE A 146 -2.55 -3.22 4.32
C ILE A 146 -3.15 -4.58 3.93
N SER A 147 -2.49 -5.34 3.07
CA SER A 147 -2.99 -6.66 2.65
C SER A 147 -3.01 -7.67 3.79
N PHE A 148 -2.02 -7.63 4.68
CA PHE A 148 -2.01 -8.40 5.91
C PHE A 148 -3.21 -8.06 6.79
N LEU A 149 -3.44 -6.76 7.04
CA LEU A 149 -4.58 -6.28 7.81
C LEU A 149 -5.92 -6.78 7.22
N HIS A 150 -6.12 -6.65 5.91
CA HIS A 150 -7.35 -7.07 5.25
C HIS A 150 -7.59 -8.58 5.31
N LEU A 151 -6.54 -9.39 5.19
CA LEU A 151 -6.66 -10.85 5.31
C LEU A 151 -6.92 -11.28 6.76
N THR A 152 -6.21 -10.70 7.73
CA THR A 152 -6.41 -11.02 9.16
C THR A 152 -7.82 -10.61 9.63
N VAL A 153 -8.31 -9.43 9.24
CA VAL A 153 -9.67 -8.99 9.59
C VAL A 153 -10.73 -9.89 8.93
N LYS A 154 -10.51 -10.31 7.68
CA LYS A 154 -11.40 -11.26 7.01
C LYS A 154 -11.45 -12.59 7.76
N ASP A 155 -10.30 -13.17 8.09
CA ASP A 155 -10.23 -14.44 8.82
C ASP A 155 -10.94 -14.33 10.17
N HIS A 156 -10.80 -13.21 10.88
CA HIS A 156 -11.56 -12.98 12.12
C HIS A 156 -13.07 -12.87 11.89
N THR A 157 -13.53 -12.29 10.77
CA THR A 157 -14.96 -12.14 10.47
C THR A 157 -15.60 -13.47 10.06
N GLU A 158 -14.90 -14.26 9.25
CA GLU A 158 -15.36 -15.60 8.82
C GLU A 158 -15.34 -16.58 10.00
N ASN A 159 -14.28 -16.56 10.82
CA ASN A 159 -14.21 -17.38 12.03
C ASN A 159 -15.20 -16.92 13.11
N ALA A 160 -15.49 -15.61 13.23
CA ALA A 160 -16.50 -15.12 14.18
C ALA A 160 -17.93 -15.53 13.78
N GLN A 161 -18.24 -15.61 12.48
CA GLN A 161 -19.53 -16.13 12.00
C GLN A 161 -19.69 -17.63 12.25
N GLU A 162 -18.60 -18.40 12.31
CA GLU A 162 -18.62 -19.81 12.70
C GLU A 162 -18.62 -20.03 14.23
N VAL A 163 -18.13 -19.05 15.01
CA VAL A 163 -17.99 -19.13 16.47
C VAL A 163 -19.15 -18.45 17.23
N GLU A 164 -20.04 -17.72 16.56
CA GLU A 164 -21.25 -17.15 17.20
C GLU A 164 -22.26 -18.19 17.71
N GLU A 165 -22.10 -19.49 17.43
CA GLU A 165 -22.82 -20.56 18.13
C GLU A 165 -22.15 -21.02 19.44
N GLU A 166 -20.89 -20.68 19.70
CA GLU A 166 -20.20 -21.05 20.93
C GLU A 166 -19.31 -19.91 21.47
N LYS A 167 -19.87 -19.17 22.44
CA LYS A 167 -19.16 -18.35 23.43
C LYS A 167 -18.84 -16.91 23.02
N SER A 168 -19.78 -16.06 23.36
CA SER A 168 -19.52 -14.77 24.00
C SER A 168 -18.47 -14.91 25.13
N LYS A 169 -17.24 -14.43 24.91
CA LYS A 169 -16.41 -13.66 25.87
C LYS A 169 -14.98 -13.46 25.35
N ASP A 170 -14.56 -12.18 25.42
CA ASP A 170 -13.18 -11.68 25.51
C ASP A 170 -12.22 -11.90 24.33
N VAL A 171 -12.13 -10.90 23.44
CA VAL A 171 -10.93 -10.07 23.18
C VAL A 171 -11.40 -8.82 22.44
N LYS A 172 -11.08 -7.60 22.90
CA LYS A 172 -11.32 -6.35 22.16
C LYS A 172 -10.41 -6.32 20.91
N PRO A 173 -10.91 -6.51 19.68
CA PRO A 173 -10.08 -6.57 18.48
C PRO A 173 -9.71 -5.18 17.92
N ALA A 174 -10.19 -4.11 18.56
CA ALA A 174 -10.00 -2.74 18.12
C ALA A 174 -8.55 -2.22 18.32
N ASP A 175 -7.89 -2.64 19.41
CA ASP A 175 -6.62 -2.04 19.84
C ASP A 175 -5.41 -2.49 19.00
N THR A 176 -5.36 -3.78 18.64
CA THR A 176 -4.31 -4.34 17.76
C THR A 176 -4.42 -3.82 16.34
N THR A 177 -5.66 -3.74 15.82
CA THR A 177 -5.98 -3.19 14.50
C THR A 177 -5.52 -1.73 14.42
N ALA A 178 -5.87 -0.89 15.40
CA ALA A 178 -5.45 0.52 15.46
C ALA A 178 -3.92 0.68 15.46
N THR A 179 -3.21 -0.20 16.17
CA THR A 179 -1.74 -0.21 16.19
C THR A 179 -1.15 -0.49 14.79
N ILE A 180 -1.70 -1.48 14.07
CA ILE A 180 -1.27 -1.79 12.70
C ILE A 180 -1.55 -0.63 11.75
N LEU A 181 -2.69 0.06 11.87
CA LEU A 181 -2.99 1.25 11.05
C LEU A 181 -1.98 2.38 11.27
N HIS A 182 -1.53 2.62 12.52
CA HIS A 182 -0.45 3.57 12.76
C HIS A 182 0.87 3.12 12.12
N ILE A 183 1.21 1.83 12.19
CA ILE A 183 2.42 1.29 11.55
C ILE A 183 2.35 1.48 10.02
N ILE A 184 1.19 1.29 9.41
CA ILE A 184 0.96 1.57 7.98
C ILE A 184 1.24 3.05 7.69
N ALA A 185 0.66 3.98 8.45
CA ALA A 185 0.87 5.40 8.24
C ALA A 185 2.34 5.84 8.45
N TYR A 186 3.06 5.25 9.43
CA TYR A 186 4.51 5.44 9.56
C TYR A 186 5.28 4.89 8.36
N SER A 187 4.90 3.71 7.84
CA SER A 187 5.56 3.13 6.68
C SER A 187 5.41 4.01 5.43
N GLU A 188 4.30 4.72 5.28
CA GLU A 188 4.07 5.68 4.20
C GLU A 188 4.98 6.90 4.32
N LEU A 189 5.14 7.45 5.53
CA LEU A 189 6.13 8.51 5.77
C LEU A 189 7.55 8.05 5.46
N ILE A 190 7.91 6.80 5.78
CA ILE A 190 9.21 6.23 5.42
C ILE A 190 9.38 6.19 3.90
N VAL A 191 8.32 5.90 3.13
CA VAL A 191 8.37 5.99 1.66
C VAL A 191 8.67 7.42 1.21
N ALA A 192 8.00 8.42 1.79
CA ALA A 192 8.25 9.82 1.48
C ALA A 192 9.74 10.19 1.71
N VAL A 193 10.28 9.82 2.87
CA VAL A 193 11.68 10.05 3.22
C VAL A 193 12.63 9.32 2.27
N ALA A 194 12.35 8.06 1.93
CA ALA A 194 13.16 7.30 0.99
C ALA A 194 13.20 7.94 -0.40
N LEU A 195 12.07 8.47 -0.90
CA LEU A 195 12.03 9.19 -2.18
C LEU A 195 12.78 10.51 -2.15
N ILE A 196 12.77 11.23 -1.01
CA ILE A 196 13.58 12.44 -0.83
C ILE A 196 15.06 12.08 -0.95
N PHE A 197 15.51 11.02 -0.27
CA PHE A 197 16.89 10.55 -0.40
C PHE A 197 17.24 10.11 -1.82
N ASP A 198 16.37 9.35 -2.50
CA ASP A 198 16.59 8.95 -3.90
C ASP A 198 16.66 10.16 -4.84
N THR A 199 15.90 11.23 -4.56
CA THR A 199 15.92 12.49 -5.31
C THR A 199 17.19 13.30 -5.04
N LEU A 200 17.58 13.45 -3.77
CA LEU A 200 18.80 14.18 -3.38
C LEU A 200 20.07 13.49 -3.88
N THR A 201 20.09 12.17 -3.91
CA THR A 201 21.22 11.38 -4.42
C THR A 201 21.23 11.29 -5.95
N LEU A 202 20.24 11.89 -6.63
CA LEU A 202 20.06 11.85 -8.09
C LEU A 202 20.20 10.43 -8.66
N ARG A 203 19.76 9.44 -7.88
CA ARG A 203 20.03 8.04 -8.15
C ARG A 203 19.38 7.58 -9.46
N ASP A 204 18.22 8.17 -9.77
CA ASP A 204 17.46 7.95 -11.00
C ASP A 204 17.01 9.30 -11.57
N GLY A 205 17.11 9.46 -12.90
CA GLY A 205 16.72 10.72 -13.58
C GLY A 205 15.24 11.07 -13.47
N THR A 206 14.39 10.13 -13.07
CA THR A 206 12.94 10.33 -12.88
C THR A 206 12.51 10.44 -11.42
N ALA A 207 13.45 10.35 -10.46
CA ALA A 207 13.12 10.30 -9.02
C ALA A 207 12.35 11.54 -8.55
N GLY A 208 12.74 12.74 -9.02
CA GLY A 208 12.06 13.98 -8.65
C GLY A 208 10.60 14.05 -9.11
N PHE A 209 10.29 13.60 -10.34
CA PHE A 209 8.92 13.53 -10.83
C PHE A 209 8.06 12.59 -9.99
N VAL A 210 8.62 11.43 -9.65
CA VAL A 210 7.94 10.43 -8.81
C VAL A 210 7.68 10.98 -7.41
N LEU A 211 8.63 11.73 -6.83
CA LEU A 211 8.45 12.39 -5.54
C LEU A 211 7.30 13.41 -5.58
N VAL A 212 7.25 14.29 -6.59
CA VAL A 212 6.18 15.30 -6.71
C VAL A 212 4.81 14.65 -6.86
N LEU A 213 4.69 13.62 -7.69
CA LEU A 213 3.43 12.89 -7.88
C LEU A 213 3.01 12.18 -6.59
N TYR A 214 3.94 11.53 -5.90
CA TYR A 214 3.67 10.89 -4.63
C TYR A 214 3.23 11.90 -3.56
N MET A 215 3.92 13.04 -3.44
CA MET A 215 3.56 14.10 -2.50
C MET A 215 2.20 14.71 -2.81
N SER A 216 1.83 14.81 -4.08
CA SER A 216 0.49 15.28 -4.49
C SER A 216 -0.59 14.32 -3.97
N VAL A 217 -0.43 13.00 -4.15
CA VAL A 217 -1.39 12.01 -3.64
C VAL A 217 -1.35 11.93 -2.11
N TYR A 218 -0.16 12.02 -1.51
CA TYR A 218 -0.01 12.01 -0.05
C TYR A 218 -0.65 13.23 0.61
N TRP A 219 -0.63 14.39 -0.06
CA TRP A 219 -1.37 15.57 0.38
C TRP A 219 -2.87 15.33 0.44
N LEU A 220 -3.44 14.66 -0.58
CA LEU A 220 -4.84 14.23 -0.53
C LEU A 220 -5.06 13.28 0.66
N ARG A 221 -4.13 12.37 0.91
CA ARG A 221 -4.23 11.44 2.03
C ARG A 221 -4.24 12.12 3.38
N LEU A 222 -3.39 13.14 3.58
CA LEU A 222 -3.42 13.98 4.78
C LEU A 222 -4.75 14.73 4.96
N ASN A 223 -5.47 15.03 3.88
CA ASN A 223 -6.76 15.72 3.98
C ASN A 223 -7.93 14.81 4.38
N PHE A 224 -7.85 13.52 4.05
CA PHE A 224 -8.98 12.59 4.19
C PHE A 224 -8.74 11.44 5.18
N SER A 225 -7.48 11.10 5.48
CA SER A 225 -7.13 9.98 6.36
C SER A 225 -6.81 10.45 7.79
N PRO A 226 -7.59 10.07 8.81
CA PRO A 226 -7.34 10.47 10.20
C PRO A 226 -6.03 9.89 10.75
N TYR A 227 -5.68 8.67 10.34
CA TYR A 227 -4.45 8.00 10.78
C TYR A 227 -3.18 8.68 10.23
N ALA A 228 -3.23 9.18 9.00
CA ALA A 228 -2.15 9.97 8.42
C ALA A 228 -1.98 11.32 9.14
N GLN A 229 -3.10 11.97 9.50
CA GLN A 229 -3.09 13.22 10.28
C GLN A 229 -2.45 13.03 11.66
N GLU A 230 -2.88 11.97 12.38
CA GLU A 230 -2.39 11.71 13.73
C GLU A 230 -0.90 11.33 13.75
N THR A 231 -0.45 10.51 12.80
CA THR A 231 0.97 10.15 12.70
C THR A 231 1.84 11.35 12.35
N LEU A 232 1.39 12.21 11.43
CA LEU A 232 2.08 13.47 11.13
C LEU A 232 2.15 14.37 12.37
N LEU A 233 1.05 14.49 13.13
CA LEU A 233 1.03 15.27 14.36
C LEU A 233 2.03 14.74 15.39
N ARG A 234 2.08 13.42 15.61
CA ARG A 234 3.04 12.79 16.52
C ARG A 234 4.48 13.06 16.08
N LEU A 235 4.75 13.02 14.77
CA LEU A 235 6.07 13.34 14.22
C LEU A 235 6.44 14.81 14.46
N VAL A 236 5.51 15.73 14.21
CA VAL A 236 5.69 17.18 14.42
C VAL A 236 5.95 17.48 15.89
N LEU A 237 5.19 16.89 16.81
CA LEU A 237 5.43 17.05 18.26
C LEU A 237 6.81 16.52 18.69
N LYS A 238 7.30 15.46 18.05
CA LYS A 238 8.65 14.93 18.31
C LYS A 238 9.74 15.84 17.73
N ALA A 239 9.50 16.41 16.54
CA ALA A 239 10.40 17.36 15.90
C ALA A 239 10.47 18.68 16.69
N ASP A 240 9.36 19.13 17.28
CA ASP A 240 9.24 20.36 18.07
C ASP A 240 10.31 20.47 19.18
N LYS A 241 10.64 19.33 19.80
CA LYS A 241 11.66 19.26 20.88
C LYS A 241 13.09 19.56 20.40
N ASN A 242 13.33 19.44 19.10
CA ASN A 242 14.67 19.52 18.50
C ASN A 242 14.82 20.73 17.55
N VAL A 243 13.84 21.64 17.51
CA VAL A 243 13.91 22.83 16.64
C VAL A 243 14.79 23.90 17.28
N PRO A 244 15.84 24.40 16.61
CA PRO A 244 16.65 25.49 17.14
C PRO A 244 15.85 26.81 17.11
N PRO A 245 16.11 27.73 18.06
CA PRO A 245 15.32 28.97 18.23
C PRO A 245 15.32 29.87 16.98
N LYS A 246 16.33 29.74 16.10
CA LYS A 246 16.42 30.47 14.84
C LYS A 246 15.24 30.22 13.87
N TYR A 247 14.67 29.01 13.88
CA TYR A 247 13.58 28.63 12.97
C TYR A 247 12.21 28.52 13.67
N GLU A 248 12.11 28.98 14.92
CA GLU A 248 10.86 28.98 15.69
C GLU A 248 9.69 29.72 15.00
N PRO A 249 9.86 30.90 14.36
CA PRO A 249 8.72 31.57 13.72
C PRO A 249 8.17 30.79 12.52
N GLN A 250 9.05 30.27 11.66
CA GLN A 250 8.67 29.43 10.51
C GLN A 250 8.01 28.13 10.97
N TRP A 251 8.51 27.56 12.07
CA TRP A 251 7.94 26.35 12.66
C TRP A 251 6.54 26.59 13.25
N LYS A 252 6.28 27.77 13.84
CA LYS A 252 4.95 28.15 14.34
C LYS A 252 3.93 28.25 13.21
N GLU A 253 4.30 28.80 12.06
CA GLU A 253 3.42 28.84 10.87
C GLU A 253 3.05 27.45 10.39
N VAL A 254 4.04 26.55 10.28
CA VAL A 254 3.82 25.15 9.90
C VAL A 254 2.90 24.44 10.90
N LYS A 255 3.13 24.62 12.21
CA LYS A 255 2.24 24.07 13.25
C LYS A 255 0.82 24.58 13.13
N GLN A 256 0.64 25.90 13.02
CA GLN A 256 -0.67 26.52 12.92
C GLN A 256 -1.43 26.04 11.68
N PHE A 257 -0.75 25.94 10.54
CA PHE A 257 -1.31 25.38 9.31
C PHE A 257 -1.81 23.95 9.50
N LEU A 258 -1.02 23.08 10.14
CA LEU A 258 -1.41 21.70 10.41
C LEU A 258 -2.59 21.60 11.38
N TYR A 259 -2.59 22.38 12.46
CA TYR A 259 -3.69 22.39 13.43
C TYR A 259 -5.01 22.85 12.82
N LEU A 260 -4.98 23.92 12.02
CA LEU A 260 -6.16 24.40 11.30
C LEU A 260 -6.74 23.29 10.42
N ARG A 261 -5.87 22.58 9.69
CA ARG A 261 -6.30 21.55 8.75
C ARG A 261 -6.89 20.31 9.44
N MET A 262 -6.29 19.87 10.55
CA MET A 262 -6.85 18.78 11.35
C MET A 262 -8.19 19.19 11.98
N GLY A 263 -8.34 20.44 12.42
CA GLY A 263 -9.60 20.96 12.95
C GLY A 263 -10.73 20.93 11.92
N GLU A 264 -10.45 21.28 10.66
CA GLU A 264 -11.42 21.19 9.55
C GLU A 264 -11.84 19.75 9.23
N SER A 265 -10.89 18.81 9.32
CA SER A 265 -11.14 17.37 9.13
C SER A 265 -12.08 16.83 10.21
N TRP A 266 -11.82 17.15 11.47
CA TRP A 266 -12.64 16.73 12.61
C TRP A 266 -14.06 17.28 12.53
N LYS A 267 -14.22 18.57 12.17
CA LYS A 267 -15.53 19.18 11.93
C LYS A 267 -16.34 18.46 10.86
N ARG A 268 -15.69 18.10 9.73
CA ARG A 268 -16.33 17.35 8.63
C ARG A 268 -16.79 15.95 9.06
N GLN A 269 -15.98 15.23 9.83
CA GLN A 269 -16.36 13.91 10.31
C GLN A 269 -17.55 13.97 11.26
N ASN A 270 -17.61 14.99 12.11
CA ASN A 270 -18.73 15.16 13.04
C ASN A 270 -20.02 15.57 12.33
N SER A 271 -19.97 16.43 11.31
CA SER A 271 -21.16 16.81 10.53
C SER A 271 -21.79 15.64 9.75
N VAL A 272 -20.99 14.63 9.39
CA VAL A 272 -21.49 13.43 8.69
C VAL A 272 -22.14 12.45 9.66
N LYS A 273 -21.77 12.46 10.95
CA LYS A 273 -22.38 11.60 11.98
C LYS A 273 -23.70 12.14 12.54
N THR A 274 -23.97 13.43 12.35
CA THR A 274 -25.18 14.10 12.83
C THR A 274 -26.32 14.14 11.82
N ASN A 275 -26.08 13.67 10.59
CA ASN A 275 -27.07 13.48 9.53
C ASN A 275 -27.30 11.99 9.28
#